data_AF-A0A8T6C5X0-F1
#
_entry.id   AF-A0A8T6C5X0-F1
#
_cell.length_a   1.000
_cell.length_b   1.000
_cell.length_c   1.000
_cell.angle_alpha   90.00
_cell.angle_beta   90.00
_cell.angle_gamma   90.00
#
_symmetry.space_group_name_H-M   'P 1'
#
loop_
_entity.id
_entity.type
_entity.pdbx_description
1 polymer ?
#
loop_
_entity_poly.entity_id
_entity_poly.type
_entity_poly.pdbx_seq_one_letter_code
_entity_poly.pdbx_strand_id
1 'polypeptide(L)' 'MSETVISILVWLHVIGIAIWLGGQIVTAACVIPALRAVGDRTIWLNALEGFTRRFGRIGIAAMVVIVITGGAMI' A
#
# COMPACT_ATOMS: atom_id res chain seq x y z
N MET A 1 -16.67 6.61 -22.69
CA MET A 1 -15.85 5.36 -22.69
C MET A 1 -16.77 4.18 -22.84
N SER A 2 -16.32 3.06 -23.41
CA SER A 2 -17.12 1.82 -23.41
C SER A 2 -17.22 1.23 -22.01
N GLU A 3 -18.26 0.45 -21.75
CA GLU A 3 -18.47 -0.24 -20.46
C GLU A 3 -17.28 -1.14 -20.06
N THR A 4 -16.65 -1.76 -21.05
CA THR A 4 -15.43 -2.56 -20.85
C THR A 4 -14.29 -1.73 -20.27
N VAL A 5 -14.08 -0.51 -20.79
CA VAL A 5 -12.99 0.36 -20.33
C VAL A 5 -13.25 0.84 -18.91
N ILE A 6 -14.50 1.20 -18.59
CA ILE A 6 -14.89 1.61 -17.23
C ILE A 6 -14.65 0.44 -16.25
N SER A 7 -15.06 -0.77 -16.61
CA SER A 7 -14.87 -1.95 -15.78
C SER A 7 -13.39 -2.21 -15.49
N ILE A 8 -12.52 -2.08 -16.50
CA ILE A 8 -11.06 -2.25 -16.34
C ILE A 8 -10.50 -1.19 -15.38
N LEU A 9 -10.89 0.09 -15.52
CA LEU A 9 -10.42 1.15 -14.64
C LEU A 9 -10.84 0.91 -13.19
N VAL A 10 -12.09 0.52 -12.95
CA VAL A 10 -12.60 0.20 -11.61
C VAL A 10 -11.81 -0.96 -11.01
N TRP A 11 -11.59 -2.05 -11.75
CA TRP A 11 -10.81 -3.19 -11.28
C TRP A 11 -9.37 -2.80 -10.91
N LEU A 12 -8.69 -2.05 -11.77
CA LEU A 12 -7.34 -1.56 -11.49
C LEU A 12 -7.30 -0.64 -10.26
N HIS A 13 -8.30 0.24 -10.12
CA HIS A 13 -8.42 1.14 -8.99
C HIS A 13 -8.59 0.38 -7.68
N VAL A 14 -9.51 -0.59 -7.66
CA VAL A 14 -9.80 -1.42 -6.47
C VAL A 14 -8.59 -2.25 -6.07
N ILE A 15 -7.88 -2.87 -7.03
CA ILE A 15 -6.65 -3.62 -6.76
C ILE A 15 -5.58 -2.68 -6.17
N GLY A 16 -5.40 -1.50 -6.76
CA GLY A 16 -4.48 -0.49 -6.25
C GLY A 16 -4.80 -0.12 -4.80
N ILE A 17 -6.07 0.20 -4.51
CA ILE A 17 -6.54 0.51 -3.14
C ILE A 17 -6.28 -0.66 -2.20
N ALA A 18 -6.62 -1.89 -2.58
CA ALA A 18 -6.44 -3.07 -1.74
C ALA A 18 -4.96 -3.29 -1.37
N ILE A 19 -4.04 -3.11 -2.32
CA ILE A 19 -2.60 -3.21 -2.07
C ILE A 19 -2.13 -2.07 -1.16
N TRP A 20 -2.50 -0.83 -1.48
CA TRP A 20 -2.02 0.34 -0.76
C TRP A 20 -2.55 0.37 0.68
N LEU A 21 -3.88 0.29 0.84
CA LEU A 21 -4.54 0.33 2.13
C LEU A 21 -4.25 -0.93 2.96
N GLY A 22 -4.24 -2.11 2.33
CA GLY A 22 -3.90 -3.37 2.99
C GLY A 22 -2.51 -3.32 3.61
N GLY A 23 -1.53 -2.75 2.91
CA GLY A 23 -0.19 -2.55 3.46
C GLY A 23 -0.15 -1.60 4.66
N GLN A 24 -0.92 -0.51 4.66
CA GLN A 24 -1.03 0.39 5.81
C GLN A 24 -1.62 -0.34 7.02
N ILE A 25 -2.69 -1.11 6.80
CA ILE A 25 -3.36 -1.90 7.85
C ILE A 25 -2.39 -2.92 8.44
N VAL A 26 -1.71 -3.71 7.61
CA VAL A 26 -0.74 -4.71 8.07
C VAL A 26 0.42 -4.04 8.82
N THR A 27 0.90 -2.90 8.34
CA THR A 27 1.98 -2.16 9.02
C THR A 27 1.55 -1.71 10.41
N ALA A 28 0.38 -1.08 10.51
CA ALA A 28 -0.12 -0.52 11.76
C ALA A 28 -0.57 -1.58 12.76
N ALA A 29 -1.29 -2.60 12.29
CA ALA A 29 -1.91 -3.61 13.16
C ALA A 29 -0.99 -4.79 13.48
N CYS A 30 -0.08 -5.17 12.59
CA CYS A 30 0.77 -6.34 12.77
C CYS A 30 2.24 -5.98 12.99
N VAL A 31 2.83 -5.20 12.07
CA VAL A 31 4.29 -4.96 12.06
C VAL A 31 4.74 -4.09 13.23
N ILE A 32 4.12 -2.92 13.41
CA ILE A 32 4.51 -1.98 14.48
C ILE A 32 4.37 -2.61 15.88
N PRO A 33 3.25 -3.27 16.23
CA PRO A 33 3.13 -3.92 17.54
C PRO A 33 4.14 -5.04 17.76
N ALA A 34 4.37 -5.89 16.75
CA ALA A 34 5.35 -6.98 16.84
C ALA A 34 6.77 -6.45 17.06
N LEU A 35 7.16 -5.38 16.37
CA LEU A 35 8.48 -4.76 16.53
C LEU A 35 8.62 -4.03 17.87
N ARG A 36 7.56 -3.40 18.38
CA ARG A 36 7.57 -2.77 19.71
C ARG A 36 7.80 -3.77 20.85
N ALA A 37 7.35 -5.02 20.68
CA ALA A 37 7.53 -6.07 21.68
C ALA A 37 9.01 -6.49 21.89
N VAL A 38 9.91 -6.17 20.94
CA VAL A 38 11.34 -6.49 21.02
C VAL A 38 12.08 -5.64 22.08
N GLY A 39 11.55 -4.47 22.44
CA GLY A 39 12.11 -3.61 23.49
C GLY A 39 13.36 -2.79 23.12
N ASP A 40 14.12 -3.20 22.09
CA ASP A 40 15.26 -2.44 21.57
C ASP A 40 14.83 -1.46 20.47
N ARG A 41 15.03 -0.16 20.72
CA ARG A 41 14.59 0.89 19.80
C ARG A 41 15.37 0.90 18.48
N THR A 42 16.64 0.53 18.48
CA THR A 42 17.47 0.54 17.28
C THR A 42 17.09 -0.60 16.34
N ILE A 43 16.84 -1.78 16.91
CA ILE A 43 16.44 -2.98 16.16
C ILE A 43 15.09 -2.75 15.47
N TRP A 44 14.10 -2.20 16.18
CA TRP A 44 12.77 -1.95 15.63
C TRP A 44 12.82 -0.96 14.46
N LEU A 45 13.59 0.14 14.58
CA LEU A 45 13.70 1.17 13.53
C LEU A 45 14.34 0.60 12.26
N ASN A 46 15.43 -0.15 12.41
CA ASN A 46 16.11 -0.78 11.28
C ASN A 46 15.21 -1.79 10.56
N ALA A 47 14.45 -2.58 11.31
CA ALA A 47 13.49 -3.53 10.75
C ALA A 47 12.33 -2.81 10.03
N LEU A 48 11.78 -1.75 10.63
CA LEU A 48 10.73 -0.96 10.01
C LEU A 48 11.23 -0.28 8.72
N GLU A 49 12.43 0.31 8.73
CA GLU A 49 13.05 0.90 7.54
C GLU A 49 13.25 -0.14 6.42
N GLY A 50 13.73 -1.34 6.79
CA GLY A 50 13.87 -2.44 5.85
C GLY A 50 12.53 -2.84 5.21
N PHE A 51 11.46 -2.88 6.00
CA PHE A 51 10.11 -3.14 5.51
C PHE A 51 9.60 -2.01 4.62
N THR A 52 9.67 -0.75 5.07
CA THR A 52 9.14 0.41 4.35
C THR A 52 9.88 0.69 3.04
N ARG A 53 11.18 0.39 2.92
CA ARG A 53 11.89 0.48 1.63
C ARG A 53 11.42 -0.55 0.61
N ARG A 54 11.06 -1.76 1.07
CA ARG A 54 10.56 -2.83 0.19
C ARG A 54 9.11 -2.60 -0.18
N PHE A 55 8.26 -2.41 0.83
CA PHE A 55 6.84 -2.13 0.62
C PHE A 55 6.63 -0.78 -0.06
N GLY A 56 7.45 0.23 0.23
CA GLY A 56 7.31 1.57 -0.34
C GLY A 56 7.35 1.59 -1.87
N ARG A 57 8.16 0.75 -2.51
CA ARG A 57 8.16 0.62 -3.98
C ARG A 57 6.83 0.08 -4.51
N ILE A 58 6.28 -0.92 -3.84
CA ILE A 58 4.98 -1.52 -4.18
C ILE A 58 3.85 -0.51 -3.90
N GLY A 59 3.90 0.17 -2.76
CA GLY A 59 2.94 1.17 -2.35
C GLY A 59 2.93 2.39 -3.27
N ILE A 60 4.08 2.86 -3.74
CA ILE A 60 4.17 3.94 -4.73
C ILE A 60 3.57 3.49 -6.06
N ALA A 61 3.89 2.29 -6.53
CA ALA A 61 3.30 1.76 -7.76
C ALA A 61 1.76 1.67 -7.66
N ALA A 62 1.25 1.16 -6.54
CA ALA A 62 -0.19 1.12 -6.27
C ALA A 62 -0.81 2.52 -6.21
N MET A 63 -0.16 3.48 -5.54
CA MET A 63 -0.61 4.87 -5.47
C MET A 63 -0.73 5.49 -6.86
N VAL A 64 0.27 5.30 -7.74
CA VAL A 64 0.23 5.80 -9.12
C VAL A 64 -0.98 5.22 -9.86
N VAL A 65 -1.23 3.92 -9.73
CA VAL A 65 -2.41 3.27 -10.34
C VAL A 65 -3.71 3.89 -9.83
N ILE A 66 -3.86 4.09 -8.51
CA ILE A 66 -5.06 4.67 -7.90
C ILE A 66 -5.29 6.10 -8.41
N VAL A 67 -4.25 6.94 -8.44
CA VAL A 67 -4.37 8.33 -8.88
C VAL A 67 -4.77 8.42 -10.36
N ILE A 68 -4.12 7.64 -11.23
CA ILE A 68 -4.43 7.64 -12.67
C ILE A 68 -5.85 7.14 -12.92
N THR A 69 -6.21 5.99 -12.33
CA THR A 69 -7.53 5.38 -12.53
C THR A 69 -8.64 6.23 -11.90
N GLY A 70 -8.42 6.78 -10.71
CA GLY A 70 -9.37 7.68 -10.06
C GLY A 70 -9.58 8.97 -10.84
N GLY A 71 -8.49 9.60 -11.30
CA GLY A 71 -8.55 10.79 -12.14
C GLY A 71 -9.25 10.55 -13.48
N ALA A 72 -9.17 9.34 -14.05
CA ALA A 72 -9.87 8.96 -15.27
C ALA A 72 -11.36 8.62 -15.07
N MET A 73 -11.81 8.42 -13.82
CA MET A 73 -13.20 8.08 -13.47
C MET A 73 -14.01 9.27 -12.95
N ILE A 74 -13.35 10.41 -12.67
CA ILE A 74 -14.00 11.69 -12.33
C ILE A 74 -14.52 12.35 -13.60
#